data_AF-A0A4R5VVS7-F1
#
_entry.id   AF-A0A4R5VVS7-F1
#
_cell.length_a   1.000
_cell.length_b   1.000
_cell.length_c   1.000
_cell.angle_alpha   90.00
_cell.angle_beta   90.00
_cell.angle_gamma   90.00
#
_symmetry.space_group_name_H-M   'P 1'
#
loop_
_entity.id
_entity.type
_entity.pdbx_description
1 polymer ?
#
loop_
_entity_poly.entity_id
_entity_poly.type
_entity_poly.pdbx_seq_one_letter_code
_entity_poly.pdbx_strand_id
1 'polypeptide(L)' 'MFQPHILSLFLYFPKDKSEYIPAAITFFIFFIGAVYAMKFIIAISKREAKKAKELEDRIMNQHNQKEQ' A
#
# COMPACT_ATOMS: atom_id res chain seq x y z
N MET A 1 -7.96 0.28 33.40
CA MET A 1 -8.89 -0.87 33.30
C MET A 1 -8.91 -1.31 31.85
N PHE A 2 -8.08 -2.30 31.49
CA PHE A 2 -8.13 -2.91 30.15
C PHE A 2 -9.35 -3.83 30.13
N GLN A 3 -10.25 -3.63 29.18
CA GLN A 3 -11.47 -4.44 29.02
C GLN A 3 -11.19 -5.50 27.92
N PRO A 4 -10.76 -6.74 28.28
CA PRO A 4 -10.35 -7.75 27.29
C PRO A 4 -11.52 -8.36 26.52
N HIS A 5 -12.76 -7.87 26.70
CA HIS A 5 -13.95 -8.46 26.08
C HIS A 5 -13.91 -8.46 24.55
N ILE A 6 -13.21 -7.51 23.92
CA ILE A 6 -13.08 -7.47 22.45
C ILE A 6 -12.28 -8.67 21.91
N LEU A 7 -11.30 -9.19 22.66
CA LEU A 7 -10.50 -10.34 22.25
C LEU A 7 -11.24 -11.68 22.42
N SER A 8 -12.22 -11.74 23.33
CA SER A 8 -13.02 -12.95 23.57
C SER A 8 -14.19 -13.14 22.60
N LEU A 9 -14.56 -12.12 21.83
CA LEU A 9 -15.74 -12.14 20.95
C LEU A 9 -15.53 -12.89 19.61
N PHE A 10 -14.28 -13.22 19.26
CA PHE A 10 -13.95 -13.80 17.94
C PHE A 10 -13.22 -15.14 17.98
N LEU A 11 -12.99 -15.73 19.17
CA LEU A 11 -12.40 -17.06 19.29
C LEU A 11 -13.45 -18.17 19.19
N TYR A 12 -14.37 -18.06 18.21
CA TYR A 12 -15.20 -19.19 17.78
C TYR A 12 -14.49 -19.87 16.62
N PHE A 13 -14.02 -21.10 16.85
CA PHE A 13 -13.43 -21.92 15.82
C PHE A 13 -14.47 -22.91 15.32
N PRO A 14 -15.04 -22.70 14.12
CA PRO A 14 -15.96 -23.67 13.56
C PRO A 14 -15.29 -25.04 13.42
N LYS A 15 -16.04 -26.07 13.82
CA LYS A 15 -15.62 -27.47 13.79
C LYS A 15 -15.58 -27.97 12.35
N ASP A 16 -16.49 -27.49 11.51
CA ASP A 16 -16.47 -27.71 10.07
C ASP A 16 -15.58 -26.65 9.36
N LYS A 17 -14.66 -27.10 8.51
CA LYS A 17 -13.72 -26.19 7.86
C LYS A 17 -14.35 -25.34 6.74
N SER A 18 -15.51 -25.74 6.25
CA SER A 18 -16.21 -25.03 5.17
C SER A 18 -16.73 -23.66 5.64
N GLU A 19 -16.98 -23.49 6.94
CA GLU A 19 -17.41 -22.22 7.52
C GLU A 19 -16.34 -21.11 7.42
N TYR A 20 -15.06 -21.45 7.18
CA TYR A 20 -13.99 -20.47 6.93
C TYR A 20 -13.92 -20.00 5.47
N ILE A 21 -14.60 -20.68 4.53
CA ILE A 21 -14.54 -20.34 3.09
C ILE A 21 -14.98 -18.89 2.84
N PRO A 22 -16.09 -18.38 3.41
CA PRO A 22 -16.48 -16.98 3.23
C PRO A 22 -15.40 -16.00 3.70
N ALA A 23 -14.77 -16.26 4.85
CA ALA A 23 -13.70 -15.43 5.38
C ALA A 23 -12.46 -15.43 4.46
N ALA A 24 -12.09 -16.60 3.93
CA ALA A 24 -10.99 -16.72 2.97
C ALA A 24 -11.26 -15.93 1.69
N ILE A 25 -12.49 -15.99 1.14
CA ILE A 25 -12.89 -15.23 -0.06
C ILE A 25 -12.81 -13.73 0.21
N THR A 26 -13.37 -13.26 1.32
CA THR A 26 -13.32 -11.84 1.70
C THR A 26 -11.88 -11.37 1.85
N PHE A 27 -11.05 -12.13 2.57
CA PHE A 27 -9.63 -11.83 2.72
C PHE A 27 -8.95 -11.73 1.34
N PHE A 28 -9.21 -12.67 0.43
CA PHE A 28 -8.59 -12.69 -0.89
C PHE A 28 -8.96 -11.47 -1.73
N ILE A 29 -10.23 -11.04 -1.70
CA ILE A 29 -10.70 -9.84 -2.41
C ILE A 29 -9.96 -8.60 -1.89
N PHE A 30 -9.90 -8.41 -0.57
CA PHE A 30 -9.18 -7.28 0.02
C PHE A 30 -7.67 -7.36 -0.21
N PHE A 31 -7.09 -8.55 -0.14
CA PHE A 31 -5.68 -8.78 -0.40
C PHE A 31 -5.30 -8.39 -1.82
N ILE A 32 -6.08 -8.84 -2.81
CA ILE A 32 -5.90 -8.44 -4.21
C ILE A 32 -6.02 -6.92 -4.34
N GLY A 33 -7.05 -6.32 -3.72
CA GLY A 33 -7.22 -4.86 -3.70
C GLY A 33 -6.00 -4.12 -3.13
N ALA A 34 -5.45 -4.59 -2.02
CA ALA A 34 -4.27 -4.02 -1.38
C ALA A 34 -3.02 -4.12 -2.27
N VAL A 35 -2.82 -5.26 -2.93
CA VAL A 35 -1.71 -5.43 -3.89
C VAL A 35 -1.84 -4.43 -5.05
N TYR A 36 -3.04 -4.27 -5.61
CA TYR A 36 -3.26 -3.31 -6.69
C TYR A 36 -3.07 -1.86 -6.22
N ALA A 37 -3.61 -1.50 -5.05
CA ALA A 37 -3.43 -0.17 -4.48
C ALA A 37 -1.95 0.15 -4.27
N MET A 38 -1.18 -0.80 -3.71
CA MET A 38 0.26 -0.62 -3.50
C MET A 38 1.00 -0.42 -4.83
N LYS A 39 0.69 -1.25 -5.84
CA LYS A 39 1.29 -1.11 -7.18
C LYS A 39 0.94 0.24 -7.82
N PHE A 40 -0.30 0.71 -7.65
CA PHE A 40 -0.75 2.00 -8.18
C PHE A 40 0.01 3.17 -7.54
N ILE A 41 0.14 3.18 -6.21
CA ILE A 41 0.89 4.21 -5.48
C ILE A 41 2.35 4.25 -5.92
N ILE A 42 3.01 3.08 -6.02
CA ILE A 42 4.40 2.99 -6.47
C ILE A 42 4.55 3.51 -7.91
N ALA A 43 3.59 3.20 -8.80
CA ALA A 43 3.63 3.66 -10.18
C ALA A 43 3.56 5.19 -10.27
N ILE A 44 2.68 5.83 -9.49
CA ILE A 44 2.58 7.29 -9.44
C ILE A 44 3.85 7.90 -8.86
N SER A 45 4.33 7.38 -7.73
CA SER A 45 5.54 7.86 -7.07
C SER A 45 6.75 7.84 -8.02
N LYS A 46 6.93 6.78 -8.81
CA LYS A 46 8.01 6.70 -9.82
C LYS A 46 7.89 7.77 -10.90
N ARG A 47 6.67 8.10 -11.34
CA ARG A 47 6.45 9.15 -12.34
C ARG A 47 6.76 10.53 -11.78
N GLU A 48 6.39 10.79 -10.54
CA GLU A 48 6.68 12.04 -9.85
C GLU A 48 8.18 12.20 -9.58
N ALA A 49 8.84 11.15 -9.08
CA ALA A 49 10.28 11.15 -8.86
C ALA A 49 11.07 11.43 -10.14
N LYS A 50 10.65 10.86 -11.27
CA LYS A 50 11.27 11.14 -12.57
C LYS A 50 11.13 12.61 -12.97
N LYS A 51 9.94 13.20 -12.80
CA LYS A 51 9.70 14.62 -13.11
C LYS A 51 10.51 15.55 -12.21
N ALA A 52 10.60 15.24 -10.93
CA ALA A 52 11.40 16.00 -9.97
C ALA A 52 12.89 15.98 -10.36
N LYS A 53 13.42 14.81 -10.69
CA LYS A 53 14.81 14.66 -11.17
C LYS A 53 15.08 15.46 -12.45
N GLU A 54 14.18 15.38 -13.44
CA GLU A 54 14.31 16.17 -14.68
C GLU A 54 14.30 17.68 -14.42
N LEU A 55 13.58 18.15 -13.40
CA LEU A 55 13.57 19.55 -13.00
C LEU A 55 14.88 19.95 -12.30
N GLU A 56 15.37 19.12 -11.37
CA GLU A 56 16.66 19.32 -10.70
C GLU A 56 17.81 19.42 -11.71
N ASP A 57 17.86 18.49 -12.68
CA ASP A 57 18.87 18.47 -13.73
C ASP A 57 18.82 19.75 -14.59
N ARG A 58 17.63 20.27 -14.92
CA ARG A 58 17.48 21.53 -15.66
C ARG A 58 17.99 22.73 -14.88
N ILE A 59 17.64 22.82 -13.60
CA ILE A 59 18.09 23.93 -12.73
C ILE A 59 19.61 23.91 -12.58
N MET A 60 20.19 22.72 -12.35
CA MET A 60 21.64 22.56 -12.22
C MET A 60 22.38 22.94 -13.51
N ASN A 61 21.88 22.49 -14.66
CA ASN A 61 22.46 22.83 -15.96
C ASN A 61 22.37 24.34 -16.24
N GLN A 62 21.26 25.00 -15.88
CA GLN A 62 21.13 26.45 -16.01
C GLN A 62 22.06 27.23 -15.07
N HIS A 63 22.32 26.73 -13.87
CA HIS A 63 23.26 27.34 -12.94
C HIS A 63 24.69 27.25 -13.48
N ASN A 64 25.11 26.07 -13.92
CA ASN A 64 26.43 25.84 -14.49
C ASN A 64 26.69 26.67 -15.76
N GLN A 65 25.65 26.95 -16.56
CA GLN A 65 25.76 27.82 -17.74
C GLN A 65 25.81 29.32 -17.41
N LYS A 66 25.37 29.74 -16.22
CA LYS A 66 25.46 31.15 -15.78
C LYS A 66 26.76 31.46 -15.06
N GLU A 67 27.44 30.45 -14.53
CA GLU A 67 28.73 30.57 -13.85
C GLU A 67 29.94 30.36 -14.78
N GLN A 68 29.70 29.96 -16.04
CA GLN A 68 30.68 29.95 -17.14
C GLN A 68 30.55 31.21 -17.99
#